data_AF-A0A9P8Y5J9-F1
#
_entry.id   AF-A0A9P8Y5J9-F1
#
_cell.length_a   1.000
_cell.length_b   1.000
_cell.length_c   1.000
_cell.angle_alpha   90.00
_cell.angle_beta   90.00
_cell.angle_gamma   90.00
#
_symmetry.space_group_name_H-M   'P 1'
#
loop_
_entity.id
_entity.type
_entity.pdbx_description
1 polymer ?
#
loop_
_entity_poly.entity_id
_entity_poly.type
_entity_poly.pdbx_seq_one_letter_code
_entity_poly.pdbx_strand_id
1 'polypeptide(L)'
;MPGPPRFRGEPLAFNVSTDKVRGHVLDQRVREVLKLVKKCAASGVPENAPEGKADTPETAALLRQIGNEGIVVLKNDNNLLPLKKEKKTVVIGPNAKVSTYHGGGSASLLAYYAVTPFEGISSKTSFAPKYSVGAYSHKMLPLLGLSTKTPGGKPGVLMKFYNEPADVKDRTPVDELELVKTEMLLVDYTNPKLNTDVWYAELEATLTIEEDATWEFGCVVAGTANVYIDDKLVINNTDHQVKGDAFFGTSTIEEKGTHKLEKNKEYKIRVTFGSSATSPLADRNVSLAGGALRLGACKVIDAKEEIENAARLAKDAEQVIICAGLNADWETEGNDRADMKLPPGLDDLISAVLAANPDNTVVVLQSGTPVEMPWVKQAKSLVWAGFGGNETGNTIADVLFGDVTPSGKTSLTFPVRNSDNPAFLNYRTEASRVLYGEDIYIGYRYYEFAERDVLFPFGHGLSYTTFKFSHLHVSYTHGGKLSARFKVTNTGKVSGAQVAQLYVAPQQAAKVNRPRKELKGFAKTRELEPGHDAELAIDVEAKYAASYWDEERDQWCVEKGEYAVIVADSSAVTEDNSVVGSFVVEETNWWSGL
;
A
#
# COMPACT_ATOMS: atom_id res chain seq x y z
N MET A 1 14.28 -18.14 11.53
CA MET A 1 14.60 -17.14 10.50
C MET A 1 14.67 -15.79 11.20
N PRO A 2 15.68 -14.97 10.88
CA PRO A 2 16.85 -15.33 10.09
C PRO A 2 17.75 -16.35 10.82
N GLY A 3 18.86 -16.74 10.18
CA GLY A 3 19.99 -17.41 10.85
C GLY A 3 21.02 -16.39 11.34
N PRO A 4 21.95 -16.77 12.24
CA PRO A 4 22.02 -18.06 12.93
C PRO A 4 20.86 -18.25 13.94
N PRO A 5 20.44 -19.51 14.22
CA PRO A 5 19.27 -19.77 15.04
C PRO A 5 19.50 -19.41 16.52
N ARG A 6 18.62 -18.58 17.10
CA ARG A 6 18.67 -18.24 18.53
C ARG A 6 18.17 -19.37 19.45
N PHE A 7 17.01 -19.94 19.14
CA PHE A 7 16.34 -20.91 20.03
C PHE A 7 16.48 -22.37 19.57
N ARG A 8 16.88 -22.59 18.32
CA ARG A 8 16.87 -23.91 17.66
C ARG A 8 18.29 -24.42 17.33
N GLY A 9 19.29 -23.91 18.05
CA GLY A 9 20.66 -24.44 18.10
C GLY A 9 20.88 -25.25 19.37
N GLU A 10 21.91 -24.90 20.16
CA GLU A 10 22.23 -25.56 21.43
C GLU A 10 21.04 -25.67 22.41
N PRO A 11 20.16 -24.65 22.58
CA PRO A 11 19.01 -24.79 23.48
C PRO A 11 18.08 -25.92 23.07
N LEU A 12 17.85 -26.14 21.77
CA LEU A 12 17.02 -27.25 21.29
C LEU A 12 17.73 -28.59 21.51
N ALA A 13 19.03 -28.67 21.25
CA ALA A 13 19.81 -29.89 21.47
C ALA A 13 19.73 -30.35 22.94
N PHE A 14 19.85 -29.42 23.89
CA PHE A 14 19.67 -29.69 25.32
C PHE A 14 18.24 -30.14 25.67
N ASN A 15 17.22 -29.53 25.06
CA ASN A 15 15.83 -29.93 25.31
C ASN A 15 15.50 -31.32 24.72
N VAL A 16 16.15 -31.72 23.63
CA VAL A 16 16.02 -33.07 23.06
C VAL A 16 16.74 -34.10 23.94
N SER A 17 17.95 -33.80 24.43
CA SER A 17 18.70 -34.73 25.31
C SER A 17 18.03 -34.96 26.66
N THR A 18 17.12 -34.07 27.06
CA THR A 18 16.34 -34.16 28.31
C THR A 18 14.87 -34.56 28.08
N ASP A 19 14.52 -35.00 26.87
CA ASP A 19 13.16 -35.41 26.44
C ASP A 19 12.05 -34.35 26.65
N LYS A 20 12.43 -33.08 26.84
CA LYS A 20 11.50 -31.94 26.85
C LYS A 20 10.94 -31.67 25.45
N VAL A 21 11.72 -31.99 24.41
CA VAL A 21 11.27 -32.08 23.03
C VAL A 21 11.49 -33.52 22.57
N ARG A 22 10.39 -34.26 22.41
CA ARG A 22 10.44 -35.67 21.99
C ARG A 22 10.98 -35.79 20.57
N GLY A 23 11.83 -36.78 20.32
CA GLY A 23 12.47 -37.00 19.01
C GLY A 23 11.48 -37.07 17.83
N HIS A 24 10.36 -37.78 18.00
CA HIS A 24 9.35 -37.87 16.92
C HIS A 24 8.70 -36.53 16.56
N VAL A 25 8.64 -35.57 17.50
CA VAL A 25 8.13 -34.21 17.22
C VAL A 25 9.15 -33.46 16.35
N LEU A 26 10.44 -33.58 16.68
CA LEU A 26 11.51 -33.02 15.85
C LEU A 26 11.47 -33.62 14.43
N ASP A 27 11.35 -34.94 14.31
CA ASP A 27 11.25 -35.63 13.02
C ASP A 27 10.05 -35.15 12.19
N GLN A 28 8.90 -34.89 12.82
CA GLN A 28 7.76 -34.30 12.12
C GLN A 28 8.08 -32.91 11.57
N ARG A 29 8.77 -32.04 12.32
CA ARG A 29 9.16 -30.71 11.82
C ARG A 29 10.18 -30.81 10.69
N VAL A 30 11.18 -31.69 10.83
CA VAL A 30 12.17 -31.96 9.78
C VAL A 30 11.49 -32.47 8.51
N ARG A 31 10.51 -33.38 8.63
CA ARG A 31 9.76 -33.90 7.48
C ARG A 31 9.04 -32.80 6.70
N GLU A 32 8.42 -31.83 7.37
CA GLU A 32 7.77 -30.70 6.68
C GLU A 32 8.78 -29.80 5.95
N VAL A 33 9.95 -29.52 6.57
CA VAL A 33 11.04 -28.79 5.89
C VAL A 33 11.55 -29.56 4.68
N LEU A 34 11.75 -30.88 4.80
CA LEU A 34 12.20 -31.72 3.68
C LEU A 34 11.18 -31.79 2.54
N LYS A 35 9.87 -31.73 2.83
CA LYS A 35 8.84 -31.60 1.78
C LYS A 35 8.99 -30.29 1.02
N LEU A 36 9.25 -29.18 1.71
CA LEU A 36 9.53 -27.89 1.07
C LEU A 36 10.81 -27.95 0.24
N VAL A 37 11.90 -28.48 0.80
CA VAL A 37 13.19 -28.65 0.08
C VAL A 37 12.98 -29.48 -1.19
N LYS A 38 12.24 -30.59 -1.11
CA LYS A 38 11.92 -31.42 -2.27
C LYS A 38 11.13 -30.65 -3.34
N LYS A 39 10.17 -29.81 -2.92
CA LYS A 39 9.41 -28.94 -3.84
C LYS A 39 10.32 -27.89 -4.49
N CYS A 40 11.21 -27.24 -3.73
CA CYS A 40 12.13 -26.24 -4.25
C CYS A 40 13.18 -26.86 -5.18
N ALA A 41 13.70 -28.05 -4.86
CA ALA A 41 14.65 -28.76 -5.73
C ALA A 41 14.04 -29.07 -7.12
N ALA A 42 12.73 -29.29 -7.19
CA ALA A 42 12.02 -29.50 -8.46
C ALA A 42 11.93 -28.23 -9.34
N SER A 43 12.22 -27.04 -8.81
CA SER A 43 12.25 -25.79 -9.59
C SER A 43 13.47 -25.69 -10.52
N GLY A 44 14.53 -26.46 -10.27
CA GLY A 44 15.79 -26.37 -11.02
C GLY A 44 16.63 -25.13 -10.73
N VAL A 45 16.22 -24.27 -9.80
CA VAL A 45 17.02 -23.11 -9.36
C VAL A 45 18.26 -23.62 -8.61
N PRO A 46 19.49 -23.26 -9.05
CA PRO A 46 20.71 -23.64 -8.35
C PRO A 46 20.78 -23.10 -6.93
N GLU A 47 21.48 -23.80 -6.04
CA GLU A 47 21.80 -23.30 -4.71
C GLU A 47 22.62 -22.00 -4.82
N ASN A 48 22.26 -20.97 -4.04
CA ASN A 48 22.88 -19.64 -4.07
C ASN A 48 22.93 -19.01 -5.48
N ALA A 49 21.94 -19.29 -6.33
CA ALA A 49 21.83 -18.63 -7.62
C ALA A 49 21.82 -17.10 -7.45
N PRO A 50 22.53 -16.34 -8.30
CA PRO A 50 22.49 -14.89 -8.25
C PRO A 50 21.08 -14.40 -8.55
N GLU A 51 20.71 -13.27 -7.97
CA GLU A 51 19.44 -12.62 -8.27
C GLU A 51 19.41 -12.16 -9.74
N GLY A 52 18.37 -12.58 -10.46
CA GLY A 52 18.12 -12.16 -11.84
C GLY A 52 17.11 -11.00 -11.90
N LYS A 53 16.98 -10.38 -13.07
CA LYS A 53 15.92 -9.40 -13.36
C LYS A 53 14.89 -10.01 -14.31
N ALA A 54 13.61 -9.70 -14.09
CA ALA A 54 12.51 -9.98 -15.00
C ALA A 54 11.97 -8.67 -15.62
N ASP A 55 12.89 -7.73 -15.91
CA ASP A 55 12.58 -6.41 -16.45
C ASP A 55 12.37 -6.49 -17.97
N THR A 56 11.18 -6.93 -18.38
CA THR A 56 10.81 -7.11 -19.79
C THR A 56 9.52 -6.35 -20.13
N PRO A 57 9.29 -6.02 -21.41
CA PRO A 57 8.03 -5.40 -21.85
C PRO A 57 6.79 -6.21 -21.49
N GLU A 58 6.87 -7.54 -21.46
CA GLU A 58 5.77 -8.42 -21.07
C GLU A 58 5.44 -8.29 -19.57
N THR A 59 6.46 -8.22 -18.71
CA THR A 59 6.28 -7.94 -17.28
C THR A 59 5.65 -6.56 -17.09
N ALA A 60 6.15 -5.54 -17.79
CA ALA A 60 5.60 -4.19 -17.75
C ALA A 60 4.12 -4.15 -18.17
N ALA A 61 3.78 -4.80 -19.28
CA ALA A 61 2.41 -4.90 -19.77
C ALA A 61 1.48 -5.61 -18.78
N LEU A 62 1.96 -6.69 -18.15
CA LEU A 62 1.19 -7.40 -17.12
C LEU A 62 0.98 -6.55 -15.87
N LEU A 63 2.01 -5.86 -15.37
CA LEU A 63 1.89 -4.95 -14.22
C LEU A 63 0.91 -3.81 -14.51
N ARG A 64 0.96 -3.23 -15.71
CA ARG A 64 0.02 -2.21 -16.17
C ARG A 64 -1.40 -2.75 -16.27
N GLN A 65 -1.59 -3.96 -16.81
CA GLN A 65 -2.90 -4.61 -16.84
C GLN A 65 -3.47 -4.81 -15.44
N ILE A 66 -2.67 -5.34 -14.51
CA ILE A 66 -3.09 -5.56 -13.10
C ILE A 66 -3.51 -4.23 -12.47
N GLY A 67 -2.73 -3.16 -12.64
CA GLY A 67 -3.09 -1.85 -12.11
C GLY A 67 -4.34 -1.26 -12.78
N ASN A 68 -4.49 -1.38 -14.10
CA ASN A 68 -5.70 -0.96 -14.83
C ASN A 68 -6.97 -1.66 -14.34
N GLU A 69 -6.87 -2.94 -13.98
CA GLU A 69 -7.97 -3.72 -13.44
C GLU A 69 -8.21 -3.50 -11.93
N GLY A 70 -7.24 -2.91 -11.22
CA GLY A 70 -7.27 -2.69 -9.77
C GLY A 70 -7.72 -1.29 -9.34
N ILE A 71 -7.54 -0.26 -10.19
CA ILE A 71 -7.98 1.11 -9.88
C ILE A 71 -9.51 1.17 -9.77
N VAL A 72 -9.99 1.87 -8.74
CA VAL A 72 -11.42 2.03 -8.46
C VAL A 72 -11.84 3.48 -8.68
N VAL A 73 -12.79 3.70 -9.59
CA VAL A 73 -13.47 5.00 -9.68
C VAL A 73 -14.59 5.03 -8.64
N LEU A 74 -14.44 5.88 -7.63
CA LEU A 74 -15.36 5.99 -6.49
C LEU A 74 -16.54 6.92 -6.78
N LYS A 75 -16.27 8.04 -7.48
CA LYS A 75 -17.27 9.02 -7.93
C LYS A 75 -16.95 9.51 -9.34
N ASN A 76 -17.99 9.79 -10.14
CA ASN A 76 -17.84 10.43 -11.45
C ASN A 76 -19.13 11.18 -11.85
N ASP A 77 -19.45 12.23 -11.10
CA ASP A 77 -20.61 13.07 -11.37
C ASP A 77 -20.38 13.90 -12.65
N ASN A 78 -21.47 14.22 -13.36
CA ASN A 78 -21.45 14.99 -14.62
C ASN A 78 -20.62 14.39 -15.77
N ASN A 79 -20.21 13.12 -15.68
CA ASN A 79 -19.37 12.44 -16.68
C ASN A 79 -18.06 13.20 -16.99
N LEU A 80 -17.40 13.75 -15.96
CA LEU A 80 -16.10 14.43 -16.13
C LEU A 80 -15.03 13.45 -16.67
N LEU A 81 -14.98 12.24 -16.12
CA LEU A 81 -14.14 11.16 -16.66
C LEU A 81 -14.89 10.39 -17.76
N PRO A 82 -14.21 9.97 -18.84
CA PRO A 82 -12.78 10.18 -19.10
C PRO A 82 -12.41 11.60 -19.57
N LEU A 83 -11.22 12.06 -19.17
CA LEU A 83 -10.62 13.34 -19.54
C LEU A 83 -10.29 13.43 -21.03
N LYS A 84 -9.92 14.62 -21.51
CA LYS A 84 -9.65 14.89 -22.92
C LYS A 84 -8.20 15.30 -23.09
N LYS A 85 -7.51 14.66 -24.03
CA LYS A 85 -6.06 14.81 -24.23
C LYS A 85 -5.69 16.24 -24.66
N GLU A 86 -6.62 16.92 -25.34
CA GLU A 86 -6.44 18.23 -25.96
C GLU A 86 -6.70 19.41 -25.00
N LYS A 87 -7.26 19.16 -23.81
CA LYS A 87 -7.60 20.20 -22.84
C LYS A 87 -6.38 20.63 -22.02
N LYS A 88 -6.31 21.93 -21.68
CA LYS A 88 -5.28 22.48 -20.79
C LYS A 88 -5.43 21.88 -19.39
N THR A 89 -4.50 20.98 -19.08
CA THR A 89 -4.49 20.21 -17.83
C THR A 89 -3.53 20.83 -16.83
N VAL A 90 -3.95 20.92 -15.58
CA VAL A 90 -3.09 21.23 -14.43
C VAL A 90 -3.05 20.01 -13.51
N VAL A 91 -1.85 19.58 -13.12
CA VAL A 91 -1.65 18.50 -12.16
C VAL A 91 -1.17 19.11 -10.85
N ILE A 92 -1.86 18.79 -9.75
CA ILE A 92 -1.61 19.36 -8.42
C ILE A 92 -1.38 18.24 -7.43
N GLY A 93 -0.49 18.46 -6.46
CA GLY A 93 -0.42 17.64 -5.26
C GLY A 93 0.88 16.85 -5.11
N PRO A 94 1.21 16.46 -3.88
CA PRO A 94 2.52 15.89 -3.55
C PRO A 94 2.78 14.52 -4.16
N ASN A 95 1.73 13.73 -4.41
CA ASN A 95 1.88 12.40 -4.99
C ASN A 95 1.99 12.46 -6.52
N ALA A 96 1.86 13.63 -7.16
CA ALA A 96 1.93 13.74 -8.62
C ALA A 96 3.33 13.39 -9.16
N LYS A 97 4.40 13.92 -8.55
CA LYS A 97 5.79 13.71 -8.98
C LYS A 97 6.55 12.71 -8.10
N VAL A 98 5.84 11.95 -7.27
CA VAL A 98 6.39 10.90 -6.43
C VAL A 98 5.69 9.59 -6.77
N SER A 99 6.46 8.58 -7.15
CA SER A 99 5.90 7.26 -7.40
C SER A 99 5.63 6.57 -6.07
N THR A 100 4.38 6.61 -5.61
CA THR A 100 3.94 5.85 -4.43
C THR A 100 3.44 4.47 -4.87
N TYR A 101 4.38 3.55 -5.07
CA TYR A 101 4.12 2.24 -5.68
C TYR A 101 4.07 1.05 -4.71
N HIS A 102 4.39 1.25 -3.42
CA HIS A 102 4.26 0.24 -2.36
C HIS A 102 4.02 0.89 -0.97
N GLY A 103 3.60 0.08 0.01
CA GLY A 103 3.68 0.41 1.44
C GLY A 103 5.08 0.10 2.01
N GLY A 104 5.38 0.57 3.22
CA GLY A 104 6.70 0.37 3.86
C GLY A 104 6.91 -1.04 4.43
N GLY A 105 8.14 -1.34 4.86
CA GLY A 105 8.49 -2.60 5.52
C GLY A 105 8.93 -3.72 4.57
N SER A 106 8.77 -4.97 4.98
CA SER A 106 9.23 -6.16 4.24
C SER A 106 8.53 -6.40 2.89
N ALA A 107 7.39 -5.76 2.66
CA ALA A 107 6.72 -5.76 1.36
C ALA A 107 7.32 -4.75 0.36
N SER A 108 8.17 -3.83 0.83
CA SER A 108 8.85 -2.86 -0.05
C SER A 108 10.00 -3.52 -0.81
N LEU A 109 10.13 -3.15 -2.09
CA LEU A 109 11.20 -3.62 -2.97
C LEU A 109 11.67 -2.45 -3.84
N LEU A 110 12.94 -2.47 -4.24
CA LEU A 110 13.44 -1.53 -5.24
C LEU A 110 12.85 -1.89 -6.60
N ALA A 111 11.98 -1.03 -7.13
CA ALA A 111 11.45 -1.20 -8.47
C ALA A 111 12.54 -1.00 -9.54
N TYR A 112 12.43 -1.71 -10.68
CA TYR A 112 13.30 -1.47 -11.85
C TYR A 112 13.18 -0.04 -12.36
N TYR A 113 11.94 0.45 -12.35
CA TYR A 113 11.52 1.83 -12.58
C TYR A 113 10.16 2.01 -11.90
N ALA A 114 9.75 3.25 -11.66
CA ALA A 114 8.39 3.54 -11.22
C ALA A 114 7.90 4.83 -11.86
N VAL A 115 6.86 4.74 -12.69
CA VAL A 115 6.28 5.89 -13.40
C VAL A 115 5.44 6.71 -12.44
N THR A 116 5.75 7.99 -12.30
CA THR A 116 4.97 8.92 -11.48
C THR A 116 3.61 9.23 -12.12
N PRO A 117 2.56 9.57 -11.35
CA PRO A 117 1.30 10.03 -11.93
C PRO A 117 1.49 11.19 -12.92
N PHE A 118 2.38 12.14 -12.63
CA PHE A 118 2.69 13.26 -13.51
C PHE A 118 3.26 12.82 -14.85
N GLU A 119 4.22 11.87 -14.87
CA GLU A 119 4.77 11.32 -16.11
C GLU A 119 3.71 10.60 -16.93
N GLY A 120 2.90 9.74 -16.27
CA GLY A 120 1.81 9.02 -16.91
C GLY A 120 0.79 9.97 -17.53
N ILE A 121 0.33 10.98 -16.79
CA ILE A 121 -0.62 12.00 -17.27
C ILE A 121 0.00 12.81 -18.41
N SER A 122 1.24 13.27 -18.26
CA SER A 122 1.95 14.06 -19.27
C SER A 122 2.10 13.31 -20.59
N SER A 123 2.26 11.97 -20.52
CA SER A 123 2.35 11.13 -21.72
C SER A 123 1.05 11.06 -22.54
N LYS A 124 -0.09 11.41 -21.94
CA LYS A 124 -1.41 11.38 -22.59
C LYS A 124 -1.87 12.75 -23.09
N THR A 125 -1.42 13.83 -22.48
CA THR A 125 -1.85 15.19 -22.81
C THR A 125 -1.16 15.75 -24.07
N SER A 126 -1.89 16.48 -24.91
CA SER A 126 -1.33 17.14 -26.10
C SER A 126 -0.40 18.32 -25.77
N PHE A 127 -0.50 18.87 -24.56
CA PHE A 127 0.35 19.95 -24.06
C PHE A 127 0.93 19.53 -22.70
N ALA A 128 2.17 19.91 -22.43
CA ALA A 128 2.78 19.67 -21.12
C ALA A 128 1.91 20.29 -20.02
N PRO A 129 1.42 19.49 -19.05
CA PRO A 129 0.56 20.02 -18.00
C PRO A 129 1.35 20.95 -17.08
N LYS A 130 0.69 22.00 -16.59
CA LYS A 130 1.27 22.79 -15.50
C LYS A 130 1.26 21.97 -14.21
N TYR A 131 2.19 22.27 -13.33
CA TYR A 131 2.36 21.57 -12.06
C TYR A 131 2.48 22.54 -10.89
N SER A 132 1.90 22.16 -9.76
CA SER A 132 2.18 22.73 -8.44
C SER A 132 2.15 21.62 -7.41
N VAL A 133 3.05 21.66 -6.43
CA VAL A 133 3.05 20.65 -5.36
C VAL A 133 1.86 20.87 -4.43
N GLY A 134 1.43 22.13 -4.25
CA GLY A 134 0.30 22.52 -3.40
C GLY A 134 0.64 22.43 -1.91
N ALA A 135 0.99 21.24 -1.44
CA ALA A 135 1.39 20.96 -0.07
C ALA A 135 2.28 19.73 -0.05
N TYR A 136 3.15 19.60 0.95
CA TYR A 136 3.89 18.36 1.19
C TYR A 136 3.05 17.36 1.99
N SER A 137 3.28 16.07 1.74
CA SER A 137 2.60 14.94 2.41
C SER A 137 3.56 13.94 3.06
N HIS A 138 4.84 14.24 3.10
CA HIS A 138 5.85 13.31 3.61
C HIS A 138 5.82 13.26 5.15
N LYS A 139 5.90 12.06 5.76
CA LYS A 139 6.03 11.94 7.23
C LYS A 139 7.46 12.26 7.68
N MET A 140 8.42 11.73 6.93
CA MET A 140 9.85 12.07 7.00
C MET A 140 10.26 12.73 5.68
N LEU A 141 11.35 13.48 5.65
CA LEU A 141 11.81 14.11 4.40
C LEU A 141 12.00 13.07 3.28
N PRO A 142 11.66 13.44 2.02
CA PRO A 142 11.72 12.51 0.91
C PRO A 142 13.18 12.13 0.61
N LEU A 143 13.38 10.88 0.22
CA LEU A 143 14.72 10.30 0.02
C LEU A 143 15.54 11.06 -1.03
N LEU A 144 16.79 11.37 -0.69
CA LEU A 144 17.72 12.12 -1.53
C LEU A 144 18.20 11.38 -2.77
N GLY A 145 18.22 10.05 -2.76
CA GLY A 145 19.08 9.31 -3.69
C GLY A 145 18.82 9.53 -5.19
N LEU A 146 17.57 9.74 -5.62
CA LEU A 146 17.26 10.09 -7.01
C LEU A 146 17.59 11.55 -7.36
N SER A 147 17.75 12.41 -6.36
CA SER A 147 18.15 13.82 -6.50
C SER A 147 19.67 14.02 -6.43
N THR A 148 20.43 12.99 -6.09
CA THR A 148 21.89 13.07 -5.96
C THR A 148 22.61 12.22 -7.00
N LYS A 149 23.91 12.51 -7.17
CA LYS A 149 24.81 11.70 -7.99
C LYS A 149 25.98 11.16 -7.17
N THR A 150 26.41 9.94 -7.44
CA THR A 150 27.67 9.40 -6.93
C THR A 150 28.85 10.18 -7.50
N PRO A 151 30.06 10.09 -6.93
CA PRO A 151 31.27 10.65 -7.54
C PRO A 151 31.54 10.16 -8.97
N GLY A 152 31.01 8.98 -9.34
CA GLY A 152 31.05 8.45 -10.70
C GLY A 152 29.96 8.99 -11.63
N GLY A 153 29.12 9.92 -11.19
CA GLY A 153 28.08 10.58 -11.97
C GLY A 153 26.77 9.80 -12.12
N LYS A 154 26.62 8.64 -11.46
CA LYS A 154 25.38 7.85 -11.49
C LYS A 154 24.37 8.36 -10.46
N PRO A 155 23.06 8.21 -10.66
CA PRO A 155 22.07 8.51 -9.62
C PRO A 155 22.35 7.73 -8.33
N GLY A 156 22.19 8.37 -7.17
CA GLY A 156 22.39 7.76 -5.86
C GLY A 156 23.54 8.33 -5.04
N VAL A 157 24.05 7.52 -4.14
CA VAL A 157 25.14 7.81 -3.19
C VAL A 157 26.18 6.68 -3.22
N LEU A 158 27.44 7.00 -2.96
CA LEU A 158 28.50 6.01 -2.75
C LEU A 158 28.75 5.86 -1.25
N MET A 159 28.59 4.65 -0.72
CA MET A 159 28.84 4.32 0.69
C MET A 159 30.12 3.50 0.80
N LYS A 160 31.12 4.02 1.52
CA LYS A 160 32.42 3.38 1.77
C LYS A 160 32.46 2.87 3.21
N PHE A 161 32.86 1.62 3.42
CA PHE A 161 32.84 0.97 4.74
C PHE A 161 34.24 0.88 5.33
N TYR A 162 34.39 1.04 6.65
CA TYR A 162 35.66 1.12 7.36
C TYR A 162 35.59 0.40 8.71
N ASN A 163 36.74 -0.10 9.19
CA ASN A 163 36.87 -0.56 10.58
C ASN A 163 37.12 0.62 11.54
N GLU A 164 37.67 1.73 11.04
CA GLU A 164 38.05 2.90 11.82
C GLU A 164 37.08 4.10 11.64
N PRO A 165 36.87 4.90 12.70
CA PRO A 165 36.04 6.10 12.65
C PRO A 165 36.62 7.19 11.74
N ALA A 166 35.81 8.22 11.43
CA ALA A 166 36.12 9.25 10.44
C ALA A 166 37.25 10.22 10.84
N ASP A 167 37.64 10.25 12.11
CA ASP A 167 38.74 11.04 12.65
C ASP A 167 40.11 10.37 12.48
N VAL A 168 40.16 9.07 12.15
CA VAL A 168 41.40 8.35 11.84
C VAL A 168 41.87 8.73 10.44
N LYS A 169 43.08 9.31 10.37
CA LYS A 169 43.74 9.66 9.10
C LYS A 169 44.17 8.41 8.34
N ASP A 170 44.15 8.50 7.01
CA ASP A 170 44.62 7.46 6.09
C ASP A 170 43.90 6.09 6.23
N ARG A 171 42.67 6.08 6.76
CA ARG A 171 41.81 4.89 6.79
C ARG A 171 41.50 4.41 5.36
N THR A 172 41.48 3.09 5.17
CA THR A 172 41.22 2.47 3.86
C THR A 172 39.86 1.79 3.87
N PRO A 173 39.01 1.98 2.84
CA PRO A 173 37.72 1.31 2.80
C PRO A 173 37.90 -0.20 2.64
N VAL A 174 37.13 -0.97 3.39
CA VAL A 174 37.08 -2.44 3.26
C VAL A 174 36.09 -2.90 2.19
N ASP A 175 35.14 -2.02 1.85
CA ASP A 175 34.06 -2.24 0.88
C ASP A 175 33.48 -0.91 0.38
N GLU A 176 32.82 -0.94 -0.77
CA GLU A 176 32.14 0.21 -1.37
C GLU A 176 30.84 -0.22 -2.06
N LEU A 177 29.74 0.49 -1.78
CA LEU A 177 28.43 0.23 -2.39
C LEU A 177 27.86 1.50 -3.04
N GLU A 178 27.42 1.40 -4.29
CA GLU A 178 26.59 2.42 -4.92
C GLU A 178 25.12 2.14 -4.64
N LEU A 179 24.43 3.09 -4.01
CA LEU A 179 23.06 2.93 -3.52
C LEU A 179 22.16 4.03 -4.07
N VAL A 180 21.03 3.66 -4.66
CA VAL A 180 20.01 4.62 -5.09
C VAL A 180 19.03 4.92 -3.95
N LYS A 181 18.69 3.93 -3.12
CA LYS A 181 17.79 4.13 -1.98
C LYS A 181 18.60 4.68 -0.80
N THR A 182 18.30 5.90 -0.36
CA THR A 182 18.95 6.54 0.80
C THR A 182 18.24 6.25 2.12
N GLU A 183 17.51 5.13 2.19
CA GLU A 183 17.03 4.50 3.41
C GLU A 183 17.60 3.07 3.42
N MET A 184 18.49 2.82 4.37
CA MET A 184 19.39 1.68 4.42
C MET A 184 19.14 0.94 5.73
N LEU A 185 18.70 -0.30 5.63
CA LEU A 185 18.60 -1.22 6.76
C LEU A 185 19.75 -2.21 6.65
N LEU A 186 20.80 -2.04 7.45
CA LEU A 186 22.06 -2.77 7.30
C LEU A 186 22.11 -4.00 8.23
N VAL A 187 20.94 -4.59 8.52
CA VAL A 187 20.81 -5.71 9.46
C VAL A 187 21.37 -7.02 8.92
N ASP A 188 21.31 -7.19 7.60
CA ASP A 188 21.77 -8.35 6.84
C ASP A 188 23.06 -8.07 6.05
N TYR A 189 23.55 -6.83 6.08
CA TYR A 189 24.85 -6.48 5.52
C TYR A 189 25.97 -7.19 6.30
N THR A 190 26.78 -7.96 5.59
CA THR A 190 27.94 -8.66 6.17
C THR A 190 29.12 -8.58 5.23
N ASN A 191 30.31 -8.35 5.79
CA ASN A 191 31.57 -8.41 5.05
C ASN A 191 32.65 -9.05 5.95
N PRO A 192 33.34 -10.11 5.50
CA PRO A 192 34.32 -10.82 6.33
C PRO A 192 35.54 -9.98 6.72
N LYS A 193 35.74 -8.81 6.11
CA LYS A 193 36.82 -7.86 6.44
C LYS A 193 36.44 -6.87 7.56
N LEU A 194 35.18 -6.86 7.98
CA LEU A 194 34.74 -6.07 9.13
C LEU A 194 35.03 -6.83 10.43
N ASN A 195 35.76 -6.18 11.33
CA ASN A 195 36.42 -6.87 12.44
C ASN A 195 35.48 -7.17 13.62
N THR A 196 34.35 -6.46 13.75
CA THR A 196 33.42 -6.58 14.91
C THR A 196 32.02 -6.04 14.59
N ASP A 197 31.13 -6.04 15.60
CA ASP A 197 29.84 -5.33 15.57
C ASP A 197 29.99 -3.79 15.47
N VAL A 198 31.17 -3.26 15.79
CA VAL A 198 31.52 -1.83 15.65
C VAL A 198 32.25 -1.62 14.33
N TRP A 199 31.65 -0.82 13.46
CA TRP A 199 32.23 -0.41 12.19
C TRP A 199 31.64 0.93 11.73
N TYR A 200 32.24 1.52 10.72
CA TYR A 200 31.89 2.86 10.25
C TYR A 200 31.69 2.89 8.75
N ALA A 201 30.99 3.91 8.26
CA ALA A 201 30.91 4.20 6.85
C ALA A 201 30.94 5.69 6.56
N GLU A 202 31.25 6.03 5.32
CA GLU A 202 31.12 7.38 4.79
C GLU A 202 30.32 7.34 3.51
N LEU A 203 29.26 8.15 3.45
CA LEU A 203 28.48 8.34 2.24
C LEU A 203 28.93 9.61 1.54
N GLU A 204 29.08 9.55 0.22
CA GLU A 204 29.44 10.67 -0.63
C GLU A 204 28.47 10.77 -1.82
N ALA A 205 28.00 11.99 -2.08
CA ALA A 205 27.22 12.32 -3.26
C ALA A 205 27.32 13.81 -3.60
N THR A 206 26.88 14.19 -4.79
CA THR A 206 26.68 15.58 -5.18
C THR A 206 25.20 15.89 -5.42
N LEU A 207 24.80 17.11 -5.10
CA LEU A 207 23.46 17.64 -5.31
C LEU A 207 23.55 18.91 -6.16
N THR A 208 22.69 19.03 -7.16
CA THR A 208 22.51 20.25 -7.96
C THR A 208 21.03 20.53 -8.08
N ILE A 209 20.64 21.80 -7.92
CA ILE A 209 19.25 22.25 -7.89
C ILE A 209 18.94 23.25 -9.01
N GLU A 210 17.67 23.34 -9.40
CA GLU A 210 17.23 24.10 -10.58
C GLU A 210 16.79 25.55 -10.27
N GLU A 211 16.70 25.91 -8.99
CA GLU A 211 16.25 27.21 -8.51
C GLU A 211 16.84 27.56 -7.13
N ASP A 212 17.22 28.82 -6.92
CA ASP A 212 17.74 29.29 -5.64
C ASP A 212 16.70 29.05 -4.53
N ALA A 213 17.10 28.29 -3.51
CA ALA A 213 16.18 27.92 -2.45
C ALA A 213 16.90 27.51 -1.16
N THR A 214 16.21 27.68 -0.03
CA THR A 214 16.60 26.98 1.19
C THR A 214 16.07 25.56 1.14
N TRP A 215 16.94 24.59 1.40
CA TRP A 215 16.58 23.18 1.50
C TRP A 215 16.73 22.73 2.95
N GLU A 216 15.79 21.89 3.39
CA GLU A 216 15.85 21.16 4.66
C GLU A 216 16.37 19.75 4.37
N PHE A 217 17.32 19.30 5.16
CA PHE A 217 17.92 17.97 5.14
C PHE A 217 17.52 17.23 6.41
N GLY A 218 17.32 15.93 6.30
CA GLY A 218 16.92 15.03 7.40
C GLY A 218 17.87 13.85 7.52
N CYS A 219 18.14 13.44 8.76
CA CYS A 219 18.92 12.25 9.07
C CYS A 219 18.27 11.47 10.21
N VAL A 220 17.93 10.21 9.95
CA VAL A 220 17.51 9.22 10.95
C VAL A 220 18.56 8.12 11.00
N VAL A 221 18.97 7.70 12.20
CA VAL A 221 20.02 6.69 12.35
C VAL A 221 19.74 5.72 13.50
N ALA A 222 19.94 4.42 13.25
CA ALA A 222 20.21 3.43 14.28
C ALA A 222 21.72 3.16 14.27
N GLY A 223 22.44 3.79 15.21
CA GLY A 223 23.89 4.02 15.11
C GLY A 223 24.21 5.48 15.39
N THR A 224 25.28 6.01 14.77
CA THR A 224 25.62 7.44 14.83
C THR A 224 25.75 8.00 13.43
N ALA A 225 25.34 9.25 13.21
CA ALA A 225 25.53 9.89 11.92
C ALA A 225 25.67 11.41 11.99
N ASN A 226 26.45 12.00 11.08
CA ASN A 226 26.54 13.45 10.90
C ASN A 226 26.49 13.79 9.41
N VAL A 227 25.73 14.82 9.04
CA VAL A 227 25.54 15.25 7.65
C VAL A 227 26.25 16.57 7.40
N TYR A 228 27.04 16.61 6.34
CA TYR A 228 27.84 17.76 5.91
C TYR A 228 27.47 18.16 4.48
N ILE A 229 27.47 19.47 4.23
CA ILE A 229 27.32 20.06 2.90
C ILE A 229 28.50 20.99 2.68
N ASP A 230 29.34 20.71 1.68
CA ASP A 230 30.62 21.38 1.43
C ASP A 230 31.46 21.50 2.73
N ASP A 231 31.58 20.37 3.43
CA ASP A 231 32.28 20.21 4.73
C ASP A 231 31.73 21.02 5.91
N LYS A 232 30.66 21.78 5.71
CA LYS A 232 29.91 22.41 6.80
C LYS A 232 28.97 21.40 7.44
N LEU A 233 29.08 21.19 8.74
CA LEU A 233 28.15 20.37 9.51
C LEU A 233 26.74 21.00 9.46
N VAL A 234 25.76 20.24 8.96
CA VAL A 234 24.35 20.63 8.86
C VAL A 234 23.49 19.89 9.86
N ILE A 235 23.79 18.61 10.11
CA ILE A 235 23.08 17.77 11.09
C ILE A 235 24.09 17.04 11.96
N ASN A 236 23.95 17.16 13.28
CA ASN A 236 24.68 16.37 14.26
C ASN A 236 23.73 15.35 14.90
N ASN A 237 23.84 14.08 14.50
CA ASN A 237 23.07 12.97 15.06
C ASN A 237 24.01 11.95 15.71
N THR A 238 25.02 12.46 16.41
CA THR A 238 26.06 11.69 17.14
C THR A 238 26.14 12.10 18.60
N ASP A 239 26.30 13.40 18.88
CA ASP A 239 26.60 13.87 20.25
C ASP A 239 25.36 13.85 21.17
N HIS A 240 24.20 14.15 20.59
CA HIS A 240 22.92 14.19 21.29
C HIS A 240 21.85 13.52 20.44
N GLN A 241 21.44 12.32 20.86
CA GLN A 241 20.46 11.52 20.14
C GLN A 241 19.13 11.51 20.88
N VAL A 242 18.06 11.80 20.15
CA VAL A 242 16.68 11.67 20.63
C VAL A 242 16.06 10.43 20.00
N LYS A 243 15.54 9.52 20.82
CA LYS A 243 14.93 8.28 20.35
C LYS A 243 13.65 8.56 19.53
N GLY A 244 13.53 7.91 18.37
CA GLY A 244 12.38 7.96 17.47
C GLY A 244 11.68 6.62 17.29
N ASP A 245 10.73 6.57 16.34
CA ASP A 245 9.87 5.42 16.03
C ASP A 245 10.28 4.67 14.75
N ALA A 246 11.14 5.25 13.93
CA ALA A 246 11.64 4.64 12.69
C ALA A 246 12.52 3.40 12.97
N PHE A 247 12.65 2.53 11.96
CA PHE A 247 13.40 1.28 12.03
C PHE A 247 13.01 0.42 13.25
N PHE A 248 11.71 0.11 13.39
CA PHE A 248 11.16 -0.68 14.50
C PHE A 248 11.39 -0.05 15.89
N GLY A 249 11.44 1.29 15.94
CA GLY A 249 11.64 2.05 17.17
C GLY A 249 13.05 2.01 17.73
N THR A 250 14.05 1.58 16.95
CA THR A 250 15.45 1.46 17.40
C THR A 250 16.35 2.61 16.97
N SER A 251 15.80 3.60 16.26
CA SER A 251 16.57 4.71 15.69
C SER A 251 16.23 6.04 16.36
N THR A 252 16.89 7.10 15.89
CA THR A 252 16.61 8.48 16.30
C THR A 252 15.32 9.02 15.69
N ILE A 253 14.86 10.19 16.16
CA ILE A 253 13.93 11.01 15.36
C ILE A 253 14.64 11.49 14.08
N GLU A 254 13.89 12.05 13.14
CA GLU A 254 14.49 12.76 12.00
C GLU A 254 15.08 14.09 12.48
N GLU A 255 16.39 14.08 12.70
CA GLU A 255 17.15 15.31 12.97
C GLU A 255 17.26 16.12 11.68
N LYS A 256 17.03 17.43 11.78
CA LYS A 256 16.88 18.31 10.63
C LYS A 256 17.86 19.47 10.66
N GLY A 257 18.32 19.88 9.47
CA GLY A 257 19.15 21.06 9.29
C GLY A 257 18.91 21.69 7.93
N THR A 258 19.16 23.00 7.81
CA THR A 258 18.89 23.74 6.57
C THR A 258 20.16 24.26 5.91
N HIS A 259 20.15 24.33 4.57
CA HIS A 259 21.22 24.95 3.79
C HIS A 259 20.63 25.73 2.61
N LYS A 260 21.23 26.89 2.30
CA LYS A 260 20.86 27.67 1.11
C LYS A 260 21.60 27.12 -0.08
N LEU A 261 20.87 26.64 -1.07
CA LEU A 261 21.42 26.15 -2.31
C LEU A 261 21.19 27.19 -3.40
N GLU A 262 22.14 27.26 -4.33
CA GLU A 262 22.12 28.15 -5.48
C GLU A 262 21.91 27.33 -6.74
N LYS A 263 21.11 27.84 -7.66
CA LYS A 263 20.79 27.21 -8.93
C LYS A 263 22.05 26.82 -9.69
N ASN A 264 22.08 25.60 -10.21
CA ASN A 264 23.16 25.03 -11.02
C ASN A 264 24.54 24.95 -10.33
N LYS A 265 24.64 25.26 -9.03
CA LYS A 265 25.85 25.02 -8.24
C LYS A 265 25.81 23.60 -7.70
N GLU A 266 26.92 22.90 -7.83
CA GLU A 266 27.10 21.56 -7.29
C GLU A 266 27.54 21.66 -5.83
N TYR A 267 26.90 20.87 -4.96
CA TYR A 267 27.19 20.79 -3.53
C TYR A 267 27.60 19.37 -3.16
N LYS A 268 28.70 19.21 -2.42
CA LYS A 268 29.14 17.89 -1.91
C LYS A 268 28.37 17.55 -0.64
N ILE A 269 27.64 16.43 -0.68
CA ILE A 269 27.02 15.82 0.48
C ILE A 269 27.96 14.75 1.01
N ARG A 270 28.33 14.85 2.28
CA ARG A 270 29.11 13.84 2.99
C ARG A 270 28.39 13.44 4.28
N VAL A 271 28.25 12.14 4.53
CA VAL A 271 27.66 11.63 5.78
C VAL A 271 28.63 10.67 6.43
N THR A 272 29.00 10.95 7.67
CA THR A 272 29.71 9.96 8.50
C THR A 272 28.67 9.08 9.18
N PHE A 273 28.89 7.77 9.21
CA PHE A 273 28.01 6.78 9.83
C PHE A 273 28.82 5.84 10.73
N GLY A 274 28.22 5.42 11.84
CA GLY A 274 28.69 4.33 12.69
C GLY A 274 27.57 3.33 12.93
N SER A 275 27.91 2.04 13.00
CA SER A 275 26.96 0.94 13.24
C SER A 275 26.18 1.12 14.55
N SER A 276 25.13 0.33 14.79
CA SER A 276 24.30 0.44 16.01
C SER A 276 25.10 0.44 17.32
N ALA A 277 26.19 -0.33 17.39
CA ALA A 277 27.05 -0.41 18.57
C ALA A 277 27.77 0.91 18.91
N THR A 278 27.80 1.88 17.98
CA THR A 278 28.35 3.23 18.21
C THR A 278 27.35 4.16 18.90
N SER A 279 26.06 3.84 18.88
CA SER A 279 25.02 4.68 19.46
C SER A 279 24.97 4.57 20.99
N PRO A 280 24.80 5.70 21.70
CA PRO A 280 24.47 5.68 23.13
C PRO A 280 23.01 5.25 23.41
N LEU A 281 22.14 5.14 22.39
CA LEU A 281 20.77 4.68 22.56
C LEU A 281 20.74 3.17 22.81
N ALA A 282 20.43 2.76 24.05
CA ALA A 282 20.21 1.37 24.38
C ALA A 282 18.82 0.92 23.91
N ASP A 283 18.73 -0.08 23.02
CA ASP A 283 17.48 -0.75 22.69
C ASP A 283 17.53 -2.26 22.97
N ARG A 284 16.42 -2.81 23.48
CA ARG A 284 16.26 -4.23 23.85
C ARG A 284 15.20 -4.96 23.02
N ASN A 285 14.49 -4.27 22.12
CA ASN A 285 13.36 -4.87 21.39
C ASN A 285 13.80 -5.61 20.13
N VAL A 286 14.51 -4.94 19.23
CA VAL A 286 15.01 -5.49 17.96
C VAL A 286 16.50 -5.18 17.84
N SER A 287 17.29 -6.14 17.37
CA SER A 287 18.73 -5.93 17.14
C SER A 287 18.96 -5.63 15.67
N LEU A 288 19.37 -4.39 15.38
CA LEU A 288 19.86 -3.97 14.07
C LEU A 288 21.39 -3.84 14.13
N ALA A 289 22.13 -4.94 14.32
CA ALA A 289 23.56 -4.87 14.64
C ALA A 289 24.37 -3.98 13.67
N GLY A 290 24.17 -4.12 12.36
CA GLY A 290 24.81 -3.26 11.35
C GLY A 290 24.25 -1.83 11.26
N GLY A 291 23.18 -1.52 11.99
CA GLY A 291 22.57 -0.20 12.02
C GLY A 291 21.60 0.07 10.88
N ALA A 292 21.13 1.31 10.84
CA ALA A 292 20.24 1.81 9.81
C ALA A 292 20.46 3.31 9.60
N LEU A 293 20.25 3.79 8.38
CA LEU A 293 20.41 5.19 8.03
C LEU A 293 19.32 5.60 7.04
N ARG A 294 18.66 6.74 7.29
CA ARG A 294 17.81 7.40 6.30
C ARG A 294 18.25 8.84 6.10
N LEU A 295 18.42 9.22 4.84
CA LEU A 295 18.71 10.57 4.40
C LEU A 295 17.60 11.08 3.48
N GLY A 296 17.00 12.20 3.87
CA GLY A 296 16.00 12.91 3.08
C GLY A 296 16.32 14.39 2.93
N ALA A 297 15.78 15.02 1.90
CA ALA A 297 15.80 16.47 1.79
C ALA A 297 14.69 16.99 0.88
N CYS A 298 14.21 18.21 1.15
CA CYS A 298 13.34 18.91 0.21
C CYS A 298 13.57 20.43 0.29
N LYS A 299 13.06 21.13 -0.72
CA LYS A 299 12.93 22.60 -0.68
C LYS A 299 12.02 23.00 0.49
N VAL A 300 12.37 24.09 1.17
CA VAL A 300 11.48 24.73 2.16
C VAL A 300 10.48 25.61 1.39
N ILE A 301 9.19 25.43 1.68
CA ILE A 301 8.09 26.18 1.04
C ILE A 301 7.23 26.87 2.10
N ASP A 302 6.56 27.96 1.72
CA ASP A 302 5.43 28.49 2.48
C ASP A 302 4.17 27.69 2.09
N ALA A 303 3.66 26.91 3.04
CA ALA A 303 2.53 26.02 2.78
C ALA A 303 1.25 26.77 2.38
N LYS A 304 1.03 27.98 2.91
CA LYS A 304 -0.16 28.76 2.60
C LYS A 304 -0.05 29.35 1.19
N GLU A 305 1.10 29.95 0.86
CA GLU A 305 1.36 30.51 -0.47
C GLU A 305 1.24 29.42 -1.55
N GLU A 306 1.74 28.22 -1.29
CA GLU A 306 1.70 27.13 -2.27
C GLU A 306 0.27 26.57 -2.49
N ILE A 307 -0.59 26.55 -1.46
CA ILE A 307 -2.01 26.22 -1.60
C ILE A 307 -2.74 27.31 -2.43
N GLU A 308 -2.49 28.59 -2.14
CA GLU A 308 -3.08 29.71 -2.89
C GLU A 308 -2.62 29.69 -4.37
N ASN A 309 -1.35 29.37 -4.61
CA ASN A 309 -0.79 29.17 -5.94
C ASN A 309 -1.48 28.02 -6.69
N ALA A 310 -1.67 26.87 -6.04
CA ALA A 310 -2.37 25.72 -6.61
C ALA A 310 -3.82 26.06 -7.00
N ALA A 311 -4.57 26.73 -6.12
CA ALA A 311 -5.94 27.16 -6.40
C ALA A 311 -6.01 28.17 -7.56
N ARG A 312 -5.05 29.10 -7.65
CA ARG A 312 -4.94 30.05 -8.77
C ARG A 312 -4.67 29.34 -10.10
N LEU A 313 -3.77 28.34 -10.13
CA LEU A 313 -3.51 27.55 -11.32
C LEU A 313 -4.74 26.73 -11.74
N ALA A 314 -5.48 26.19 -10.77
CA ALA A 314 -6.68 25.40 -11.02
C ALA A 314 -7.83 26.23 -11.64
N LYS A 315 -7.98 27.49 -11.21
CA LYS A 315 -9.06 28.39 -11.67
C LYS A 315 -9.09 28.57 -13.19
N ASP A 316 -7.92 28.69 -13.82
CA ASP A 316 -7.80 28.96 -15.26
C ASP A 316 -7.66 27.68 -16.11
N ALA A 317 -7.72 26.51 -15.47
CA ALA A 317 -7.54 25.21 -16.11
C ALA A 317 -8.84 24.67 -16.71
N GLU A 318 -8.75 24.00 -17.85
CA GLU A 318 -9.88 23.28 -18.43
C GLU A 318 -10.11 21.92 -17.77
N GLN A 319 -9.05 21.34 -17.19
CA GLN A 319 -9.07 20.11 -16.38
C GLN A 319 -8.02 20.20 -15.28
N VAL A 320 -8.37 19.75 -14.08
CA VAL A 320 -7.47 19.70 -12.93
C VAL A 320 -7.42 18.27 -12.40
N ILE A 321 -6.21 17.77 -12.17
CA ILE A 321 -5.99 16.45 -11.57
C ILE A 321 -5.23 16.67 -10.27
N ILE A 322 -5.85 16.34 -9.14
CA ILE A 322 -5.17 16.34 -7.84
C ILE A 322 -4.65 14.94 -7.55
N CYS A 323 -3.35 14.76 -7.41
CA CYS A 323 -2.73 13.52 -6.94
C CYS A 323 -2.30 13.68 -5.48
N ALA A 324 -3.04 13.03 -4.58
CA ALA A 324 -2.84 13.13 -3.13
C ALA A 324 -2.96 11.74 -2.48
N GLY A 325 -2.66 11.65 -1.19
CA GLY A 325 -2.82 10.43 -0.42
C GLY A 325 -1.74 10.23 0.62
N LEU A 326 -1.47 8.96 0.89
CA LEU A 326 -0.45 8.50 1.83
C LEU A 326 0.79 8.05 1.06
N ASN A 327 1.75 7.45 1.77
CA ASN A 327 2.95 6.85 1.22
C ASN A 327 3.51 5.79 2.19
N ALA A 328 4.65 5.20 1.81
CA ALA A 328 5.31 4.14 2.55
C ALA A 328 5.80 4.55 3.96
N ASP A 329 5.85 5.84 4.31
CA ASP A 329 6.19 6.28 5.67
C ASP A 329 4.94 6.30 6.58
N TRP A 330 3.76 6.52 6.00
CA TRP A 330 2.48 6.53 6.73
C TRP A 330 1.88 5.13 6.88
N GLU A 331 1.96 4.30 5.84
CA GLU A 331 1.47 2.92 5.84
C GLU A 331 2.66 1.96 5.72
N THR A 332 3.14 1.46 6.86
CA THR A 332 4.37 0.68 6.96
C THR A 332 4.27 -0.44 7.98
N GLU A 333 5.02 -1.52 7.76
CA GLU A 333 5.22 -2.55 8.78
C GLU A 333 5.81 -1.97 10.07
N GLY A 334 5.35 -2.48 11.20
CA GLY A 334 5.88 -2.16 12.52
C GLY A 334 5.15 -1.06 13.26
N ASN A 335 4.34 -0.24 12.57
CA ASN A 335 3.51 0.79 13.20
C ASN A 335 2.16 0.93 12.51
N ASP A 336 1.10 1.06 13.30
CA ASP A 336 -0.24 1.41 12.80
C ASP A 336 -0.38 2.93 12.62
N ARG A 337 -1.27 3.37 11.72
CA ARG A 337 -1.64 4.80 11.63
C ARG A 337 -2.41 5.23 12.88
N ALA A 338 -2.14 6.45 13.35
CA ALA A 338 -2.82 7.01 14.53
C ALA A 338 -4.30 7.35 14.25
N ASP A 339 -4.61 7.74 13.02
CA ASP A 339 -5.97 8.02 12.56
C ASP A 339 -6.10 7.77 11.04
N MET A 340 -7.30 8.02 10.50
CA MET A 340 -7.60 7.89 9.08
C MET A 340 -7.39 9.19 8.28
N LYS A 341 -6.85 10.26 8.87
CA LYS A 341 -6.74 11.54 8.17
C LYS A 341 -5.70 11.47 7.05
N LEU A 342 -5.84 12.38 6.09
CA LEU A 342 -4.76 12.69 5.18
C LEU A 342 -3.62 13.42 5.92
N PRO A 343 -2.39 13.39 5.37
CA PRO A 343 -1.29 14.17 5.92
C PRO A 343 -1.65 15.66 6.06
N PRO A 344 -1.08 16.36 7.06
CA PRO A 344 -1.43 17.75 7.36
C PRO A 344 -1.38 18.66 6.12
N GLY A 345 -2.41 19.50 5.95
CA GLY A 345 -2.53 20.46 4.85
C GLY A 345 -3.14 19.92 3.55
N LEU A 346 -3.25 18.59 3.38
CA LEU A 346 -3.82 18.04 2.13
C LEU A 346 -5.33 18.27 2.02
N ASP A 347 -6.08 18.17 3.12
CA ASP A 347 -7.52 18.47 3.10
C ASP A 347 -7.80 19.93 2.71
N ASP A 348 -6.95 20.86 3.18
CA ASP A 348 -7.03 22.29 2.85
C ASP A 348 -6.69 22.53 1.38
N LEU A 349 -5.62 21.91 0.87
CA LEU A 349 -5.24 21.96 -0.55
C LEU A 349 -6.39 21.45 -1.45
N ILE A 350 -6.92 20.27 -1.14
CA ILE A 350 -7.98 19.65 -1.95
C ILE A 350 -9.23 20.52 -1.93
N SER A 351 -9.62 21.03 -0.76
CA SER A 351 -10.78 21.92 -0.63
C SER A 351 -10.59 23.22 -1.41
N ALA A 352 -9.40 23.85 -1.33
CA ALA A 352 -9.11 25.10 -2.03
C ALA A 352 -9.15 24.93 -3.56
N VAL A 353 -8.61 23.82 -4.08
CA VAL A 353 -8.62 23.52 -5.51
C VAL A 353 -10.03 23.18 -6.00
N LEU A 354 -10.78 22.36 -5.25
CA LEU A 354 -12.17 22.04 -5.58
C LEU A 354 -13.06 23.29 -5.57
N ALA A 355 -12.84 24.23 -4.64
CA ALA A 355 -13.55 25.51 -4.63
C ALA A 355 -13.18 26.39 -5.84
N ALA A 356 -11.92 26.36 -6.29
CA ALA A 356 -11.46 27.14 -7.42
C ALA A 356 -11.92 26.59 -8.79
N ASN A 357 -12.08 25.26 -8.92
CA ASN A 357 -12.55 24.61 -10.15
C ASN A 357 -13.45 23.39 -9.84
N PRO A 358 -14.71 23.60 -9.42
CA PRO A 358 -15.57 22.53 -8.89
C PRO A 358 -16.06 21.53 -9.95
N ASP A 359 -16.11 21.94 -11.22
CA ASP A 359 -16.71 21.14 -12.30
C ASP A 359 -15.68 20.28 -13.05
N ASN A 360 -14.41 20.67 -13.05
CA ASN A 360 -13.38 20.04 -13.89
C ASN A 360 -12.21 19.45 -13.09
N THR A 361 -12.39 19.24 -11.78
CA THR A 361 -11.38 18.65 -10.91
C THR A 361 -11.68 17.19 -10.63
N VAL A 362 -10.70 16.32 -10.89
CA VAL A 362 -10.67 14.94 -10.42
C VAL A 362 -9.64 14.80 -9.30
N VAL A 363 -10.01 14.11 -8.22
CA VAL A 363 -9.08 13.74 -7.16
C VAL A 363 -8.65 12.28 -7.35
N VAL A 364 -7.35 12.04 -7.36
CA VAL A 364 -6.71 10.72 -7.41
C VAL A 364 -6.04 10.48 -6.07
N LEU A 365 -6.56 9.51 -5.31
CA LEU A 365 -6.06 9.11 -4.00
C LEU A 365 -5.19 7.87 -4.09
N GLN A 366 -3.94 7.96 -3.62
CA GLN A 366 -3.03 6.83 -3.45
C GLN A 366 -2.92 6.49 -1.95
N SER A 367 -3.50 5.37 -1.55
CA SER A 367 -3.45 4.85 -0.16
C SER A 367 -3.76 3.36 -0.18
N GLY A 368 -3.16 2.58 0.71
CA GLY A 368 -3.44 1.16 0.88
C GLY A 368 -4.75 0.90 1.62
N THR A 369 -5.16 1.81 2.49
CA THR A 369 -6.37 1.73 3.31
C THR A 369 -7.18 3.03 3.28
N PRO A 370 -8.47 3.01 3.68
CA PRO A 370 -9.33 4.20 3.64
C PRO A 370 -8.75 5.42 4.36
N VAL A 371 -9.08 6.60 3.84
CA VAL A 371 -8.80 7.91 4.47
C VAL A 371 -10.10 8.68 4.66
N GLU A 372 -10.16 9.53 5.68
CA GLU A 372 -11.23 10.51 5.85
C GLU A 372 -11.18 11.52 4.69
N MET A 373 -12.36 11.92 4.19
CA MET A 373 -12.49 12.83 3.06
C MET A 373 -13.53 13.92 3.37
N PRO A 374 -13.22 14.90 4.24
CA PRO A 374 -14.19 15.94 4.62
C PRO A 374 -14.70 16.76 3.43
N TRP A 375 -13.91 16.82 2.35
CA TRP A 375 -14.21 17.50 1.08
C TRP A 375 -14.97 16.63 0.05
N VAL A 376 -15.31 15.37 0.36
CA VAL A 376 -15.90 14.41 -0.61
C VAL A 376 -17.23 14.88 -1.24
N LYS A 377 -17.98 15.73 -0.53
CA LYS A 377 -19.21 16.34 -1.06
C LYS A 377 -18.94 17.40 -2.15
N GLN A 378 -17.77 18.02 -2.12
CA GLN A 378 -17.32 19.00 -3.12
C GLN A 378 -16.72 18.30 -4.35
N ALA A 379 -16.08 17.14 -4.15
CA ALA A 379 -15.47 16.37 -5.24
C ALA A 379 -16.53 15.67 -6.10
N LYS A 380 -16.60 16.04 -7.38
CA LYS A 380 -17.48 15.40 -8.37
C LYS A 380 -16.89 14.11 -8.94
N SER A 381 -15.56 14.06 -9.09
CA SER A 381 -14.85 12.87 -9.54
C SER A 381 -13.74 12.49 -8.55
N LEU A 382 -13.71 11.21 -8.21
CA LEU A 382 -12.77 10.63 -7.24
C LEU A 382 -12.33 9.25 -7.70
N VAL A 383 -11.02 9.05 -7.76
CA VAL A 383 -10.36 7.78 -8.13
C VAL A 383 -9.50 7.33 -6.95
N TRP A 384 -9.62 6.06 -6.57
CA TRP A 384 -8.73 5.40 -5.63
C TRP A 384 -7.78 4.48 -6.39
N ALA A 385 -6.50 4.82 -6.36
CA ALA A 385 -5.47 4.18 -7.17
C ALA A 385 -4.65 3.13 -6.41
N GLY A 386 -4.84 3.00 -5.10
CA GLY A 386 -3.99 2.14 -4.26
C GLY A 386 -2.51 2.54 -4.34
N PHE A 387 -1.63 1.55 -4.18
CA PHE A 387 -0.21 1.65 -4.51
C PHE A 387 0.08 0.73 -5.70
N GLY A 388 0.17 1.31 -6.90
CA GLY A 388 0.02 0.59 -8.17
C GLY A 388 1.27 -0.07 -8.76
N GLY A 389 2.35 -0.26 -8.00
CA GLY A 389 3.60 -0.84 -8.52
C GLY A 389 4.31 0.03 -9.57
N ASN A 390 5.24 -0.57 -10.32
CA ASN A 390 6.11 0.13 -11.28
C ASN A 390 5.35 0.98 -12.31
N GLU A 391 4.18 0.51 -12.73
CA GLU A 391 3.35 1.12 -13.79
C GLU A 391 2.30 2.09 -13.24
N THR A 392 2.34 2.44 -11.94
CA THR A 392 1.27 3.19 -11.26
C THR A 392 0.87 4.49 -11.96
N GLY A 393 1.82 5.25 -12.51
CA GLY A 393 1.50 6.50 -13.22
C GLY A 393 0.78 6.26 -14.55
N ASN A 394 1.21 5.23 -15.28
CA ASN A 394 0.60 4.85 -16.55
C ASN A 394 -0.82 4.32 -16.35
N THR A 395 -1.07 3.54 -15.30
CA THR A 395 -2.40 2.98 -15.02
C THR A 395 -3.39 4.05 -14.57
N ILE A 396 -2.94 4.99 -13.73
CA ILE A 396 -3.71 6.19 -13.39
C ILE A 396 -4.09 6.95 -14.67
N ALA A 397 -3.12 7.17 -15.56
CA ALA A 397 -3.38 7.90 -16.79
C ALA A 397 -4.33 7.15 -17.74
N ASP A 398 -4.19 5.84 -17.90
CA ASP A 398 -5.08 5.03 -18.75
C ASP A 398 -6.54 5.12 -18.30
N VAL A 399 -6.78 5.04 -16.98
CA VAL A 399 -8.12 5.20 -16.41
C VAL A 399 -8.61 6.63 -16.62
N LEU A 400 -7.82 7.64 -16.25
CA LEU A 400 -8.25 9.05 -16.34
C LEU A 400 -8.62 9.48 -17.75
N PHE A 401 -7.91 9.00 -18.77
CA PHE A 401 -8.15 9.36 -20.18
C PHE A 401 -9.01 8.34 -20.94
N GLY A 402 -9.47 7.27 -20.27
CA GLY A 402 -10.38 6.29 -20.87
C GLY A 402 -9.73 5.40 -21.93
N ASP A 403 -8.40 5.23 -21.87
CA ASP A 403 -7.73 4.20 -22.67
C ASP A 403 -8.08 2.80 -22.14
N VAL A 404 -8.52 2.71 -20.87
CA VAL A 404 -9.23 1.56 -20.30
C VAL A 404 -10.50 2.00 -19.59
N THR A 405 -11.52 1.14 -19.62
CA THR A 405 -12.72 1.32 -18.80
C THR A 405 -12.48 0.76 -17.40
N PRO A 406 -12.65 1.55 -16.33
CA PRO A 406 -12.39 1.10 -14.97
C PRO A 406 -13.34 -0.05 -14.59
N SER A 407 -12.76 -1.05 -13.92
CA SER A 407 -13.47 -2.27 -13.50
C SER A 407 -13.08 -2.76 -12.10
N GLY A 408 -12.23 -2.02 -11.39
CA GLY A 408 -11.88 -2.31 -10.00
C GLY A 408 -13.06 -2.09 -9.06
N LYS A 409 -13.10 -2.88 -7.99
CA LYS A 409 -14.08 -2.78 -6.90
C LYS A 409 -13.34 -2.65 -5.56
N THR A 410 -13.87 -1.87 -4.62
CA THR A 410 -13.27 -1.71 -3.30
C THR A 410 -13.20 -3.05 -2.58
N SER A 411 -12.01 -3.42 -2.07
CA SER A 411 -11.83 -4.56 -1.17
C SER A 411 -12.14 -4.20 0.29
N LEU A 412 -12.29 -2.92 0.59
CA LEU A 412 -12.49 -2.36 1.93
C LEU A 412 -13.73 -1.46 1.96
N THR A 413 -14.38 -1.37 3.12
CA THR A 413 -15.41 -0.36 3.38
C THR A 413 -14.75 0.96 3.76
N PHE A 414 -15.21 2.07 3.17
CA PHE A 414 -14.70 3.42 3.46
C PHE A 414 -15.65 4.11 4.45
N PRO A 415 -15.37 4.11 5.77
CA PRO A 415 -16.23 4.80 6.73
C PRO A 415 -16.19 6.32 6.55
N VAL A 416 -17.19 6.99 7.09
CA VAL A 416 -17.26 8.47 7.11
C VAL A 416 -16.20 9.06 8.02
N ARG A 417 -15.98 8.45 9.19
CA ARG A 417 -14.98 8.86 10.18
C ARG A 417 -14.23 7.65 10.72
N ASN A 418 -13.03 7.88 11.25
CA ASN A 418 -12.27 6.87 11.96
C ASN A 418 -13.10 6.24 13.10
N SER A 419 -13.84 7.05 13.86
CA SER A 419 -14.68 6.57 14.98
C SER A 419 -15.88 5.72 14.57
N ASP A 420 -16.20 5.65 13.28
CA ASP A 420 -17.29 4.81 12.78
C ASP A 420 -16.82 3.36 12.54
N ASN A 421 -15.51 3.09 12.60
CA ASN A 421 -14.96 1.76 12.37
C ASN A 421 -15.19 0.81 13.57
N PRO A 422 -15.48 -0.48 13.34
CA PRO A 422 -15.84 -1.42 14.40
C PRO A 422 -14.73 -1.68 15.43
N ALA A 423 -13.46 -1.56 15.01
CA ALA A 423 -12.31 -1.78 15.87
C ALA A 423 -11.86 -0.51 16.62
N PHE A 424 -12.51 0.65 16.43
CA PHE A 424 -12.03 1.95 16.90
C PHE A 424 -11.61 1.98 18.38
N LEU A 425 -12.37 1.32 19.25
CA LEU A 425 -12.08 1.28 20.69
C LEU A 425 -10.98 0.27 21.07
N ASN A 426 -10.73 -0.72 20.21
CA ASN A 426 -9.84 -1.85 20.52
C ASN A 426 -8.67 -1.97 19.54
N TYR A 427 -8.38 -0.95 18.72
CA TYR A 427 -7.31 -0.99 17.72
C TYR A 427 -5.96 -0.52 18.30
N ARG A 428 -5.51 -1.18 19.38
CA ARG A 428 -4.20 -0.98 20.00
C ARG A 428 -3.88 -2.13 20.96
N THR A 429 -2.59 -2.39 21.16
CA THR A 429 -2.14 -3.34 22.19
C THR A 429 -2.23 -2.68 23.57
N GLU A 430 -3.10 -3.21 24.44
CA GLU A 430 -3.22 -2.80 25.84
C GLU A 430 -2.90 -3.99 26.74
N ALA A 431 -1.97 -3.83 27.69
CA ALA A 431 -1.53 -4.91 28.57
C ALA A 431 -1.18 -6.20 27.81
N SER A 432 -0.48 -6.07 26.67
CA SER A 432 -0.05 -7.17 25.79
C SER A 432 -1.18 -7.99 25.15
N ARG A 433 -2.37 -7.39 24.98
CA ARG A 433 -3.51 -8.00 24.28
C ARG A 433 -4.26 -7.00 23.41
N VAL A 434 -5.07 -7.54 22.51
CA VAL A 434 -6.08 -6.83 21.72
C VAL A 434 -7.38 -7.63 21.82
N LEU A 435 -8.49 -7.00 22.22
CA LEU A 435 -9.79 -7.66 22.25
C LEU A 435 -10.53 -7.35 20.95
N TYR A 436 -10.83 -8.38 20.15
CA TYR A 436 -11.60 -8.24 18.91
C TYR A 436 -13.09 -8.17 19.26
N GLY A 437 -13.48 -7.08 19.94
CA GLY A 437 -14.81 -6.91 20.54
C GLY A 437 -15.94 -6.76 19.53
N GLU A 438 -15.61 -6.49 18.27
CA GLU A 438 -16.55 -6.50 17.15
C GLU A 438 -16.92 -7.91 16.67
N ASP A 439 -16.18 -8.94 17.11
CA ASP A 439 -16.43 -10.34 16.77
C ASP A 439 -16.50 -10.55 15.23
N ILE A 440 -17.49 -11.27 14.71
CA ILE A 440 -17.71 -11.46 13.26
C ILE A 440 -18.17 -10.20 12.51
N TYR A 441 -18.51 -9.12 13.21
CA TYR A 441 -18.97 -7.86 12.62
C TYR A 441 -17.77 -7.02 12.20
N ILE A 442 -17.10 -7.47 11.13
CA ILE A 442 -15.96 -6.80 10.49
C ILE A 442 -16.32 -6.26 9.11
N GLY A 443 -15.82 -5.06 8.78
CA GLY A 443 -16.09 -4.41 7.50
C GLY A 443 -17.59 -4.20 7.27
N TYR A 444 -18.06 -4.40 6.03
CA TYR A 444 -19.48 -4.21 5.66
C TYR A 444 -20.47 -5.00 6.54
N ARG A 445 -20.05 -6.12 7.14
CA ARG A 445 -20.88 -6.90 8.07
C ARG A 445 -21.33 -6.03 9.26
N TYR A 446 -20.44 -5.20 9.79
CA TYR A 446 -20.75 -4.26 10.87
C TYR A 446 -21.65 -3.13 10.40
N TYR A 447 -21.24 -2.40 9.35
CA TYR A 447 -21.94 -1.19 8.93
C TYR A 447 -23.38 -1.49 8.51
N GLU A 448 -23.60 -2.61 7.81
CA GLU A 448 -24.94 -3.03 7.43
C GLU A 448 -25.76 -3.49 8.63
N PHE A 449 -25.16 -4.27 9.55
CA PHE A 449 -25.88 -4.76 10.73
C PHE A 449 -26.30 -3.61 11.66
N ALA A 450 -25.38 -2.67 11.89
CA ALA A 450 -25.59 -1.49 12.72
C ALA A 450 -26.27 -0.31 11.99
N GLU A 451 -26.66 -0.48 10.73
CA GLU A 451 -27.30 0.56 9.89
C GLU A 451 -26.51 1.89 9.88
N ARG A 452 -25.20 1.79 9.70
CA ARG A 452 -24.30 2.95 9.66
C ARG A 452 -23.94 3.33 8.22
N ASP A 453 -24.05 4.62 7.94
CA ASP A 453 -23.60 5.19 6.67
C ASP A 453 -22.09 5.07 6.49
N VAL A 454 -21.68 4.91 5.23
CA VAL A 454 -20.29 4.82 4.78
C VAL A 454 -20.11 5.72 3.56
N LEU A 455 -18.89 6.18 3.30
CA LEU A 455 -18.59 6.95 2.08
C LEU A 455 -18.69 6.05 0.86
N PHE A 456 -18.06 4.88 0.92
CA PHE A 456 -18.10 3.88 -0.13
C PHE A 456 -18.22 2.48 0.49
N PRO A 457 -19.23 1.69 0.08
CA PRO A 457 -19.43 0.33 0.60
C PRO A 457 -18.36 -0.63 0.10
N PHE A 458 -18.34 -1.84 0.68
CA PHE A 458 -17.51 -2.92 0.17
C PHE A 458 -17.96 -3.32 -1.25
N GLY A 459 -17.00 -3.64 -2.11
CA GLY A 459 -17.29 -4.03 -3.48
C GLY A 459 -17.80 -2.88 -4.37
N HIS A 460 -17.68 -1.61 -3.96
CA HIS A 460 -18.09 -0.44 -4.74
C HIS A 460 -17.09 -0.15 -5.86
N GLY A 461 -17.56 0.33 -7.01
CA GLY A 461 -16.68 0.81 -8.08
C GLY A 461 -17.45 1.09 -9.36
N LEU A 462 -17.28 2.30 -9.88
CA LEU A 462 -17.96 2.79 -11.07
C LEU A 462 -17.22 2.35 -12.34
N SER A 463 -17.94 2.40 -13.46
CA SER A 463 -17.45 2.14 -14.81
C SER A 463 -17.85 3.28 -15.73
N TYR A 464 -17.20 3.41 -16.90
CA TYR A 464 -17.61 4.34 -17.96
C TYR A 464 -18.79 3.82 -18.79
N THR A 465 -19.21 2.58 -18.53
CA THR A 465 -20.42 1.98 -19.08
C THR A 465 -21.33 1.48 -17.96
N THR A 466 -22.54 1.03 -18.31
CA THR A 466 -23.52 0.50 -17.36
C THR A 466 -23.76 -0.98 -17.63
N PHE A 467 -24.12 -1.73 -16.58
CA PHE A 467 -24.39 -3.16 -16.68
C PHE A 467 -25.73 -3.51 -16.04
N LYS A 468 -26.33 -4.61 -16.49
CA LYS A 468 -27.55 -5.18 -15.91
C LYS A 468 -27.38 -6.67 -15.62
N PHE A 469 -27.77 -7.11 -14.44
CA PHE A 469 -27.91 -8.53 -14.10
C PHE A 469 -29.31 -9.02 -14.45
N SER A 470 -29.42 -10.25 -14.96
CA SER A 470 -30.72 -10.84 -15.31
C SER A 470 -30.67 -12.37 -15.29
N HIS A 471 -31.85 -12.99 -15.37
CA HIS A 471 -32.01 -14.44 -15.54
C HIS A 471 -31.27 -15.29 -14.49
N LEU A 472 -31.33 -14.89 -13.22
CA LEU A 472 -30.75 -15.66 -12.14
C LEU A 472 -31.47 -17.01 -11.99
N HIS A 473 -30.69 -18.09 -12.09
CA HIS A 473 -31.08 -19.45 -11.76
C HIS A 473 -30.20 -19.96 -10.63
N VAL A 474 -30.83 -20.33 -9.51
CA VAL A 474 -30.16 -20.88 -8.33
C VAL A 474 -30.46 -22.37 -8.27
N SER A 475 -29.42 -23.19 -8.15
CA SER A 475 -29.56 -24.60 -7.77
C SER A 475 -28.69 -24.91 -6.55
N TYR A 476 -29.21 -25.75 -5.67
CA TYR A 476 -28.53 -26.17 -4.44
C TYR A 476 -28.63 -27.68 -4.30
N THR A 477 -27.52 -28.32 -3.95
CA THR A 477 -27.46 -29.75 -3.63
C THR A 477 -26.84 -29.93 -2.27
N HIS A 478 -27.56 -30.55 -1.34
CA HIS A 478 -27.05 -30.87 -0.01
C HIS A 478 -25.78 -31.74 -0.11
N GLY A 479 -24.74 -31.39 0.65
CA GLY A 479 -23.41 -32.04 0.56
C GLY A 479 -22.67 -31.83 -0.78
N GLY A 480 -23.28 -31.13 -1.73
CA GLY A 480 -22.71 -30.79 -3.04
C GLY A 480 -22.36 -29.31 -3.12
N LYS A 481 -23.04 -28.57 -4.00
CA LYS A 481 -22.78 -27.15 -4.26
C LYS A 481 -24.05 -26.31 -4.35
N LEU A 482 -23.90 -25.04 -4.02
CA LEU A 482 -24.72 -23.94 -4.48
C LEU A 482 -24.18 -23.48 -5.84
N SER A 483 -25.03 -23.34 -6.85
CA SER A 483 -24.70 -22.81 -8.17
C SER A 483 -25.66 -21.68 -8.52
N ALA A 484 -25.11 -20.49 -8.75
CA ALA A 484 -25.86 -19.34 -9.26
C ALA A 484 -25.42 -19.05 -10.69
N ARG A 485 -26.36 -19.18 -11.63
CA ARG A 485 -26.15 -18.88 -13.06
C ARG A 485 -26.98 -17.67 -13.43
N PHE A 486 -26.39 -16.71 -14.12
CA PHE A 486 -27.05 -15.45 -14.47
C PHE A 486 -26.39 -14.82 -15.68
N LYS A 487 -27.05 -13.83 -16.26
CA LYS A 487 -26.55 -13.05 -17.39
C LYS A 487 -26.15 -11.64 -16.92
N VAL A 488 -25.03 -11.16 -17.45
CA VAL A 488 -24.56 -9.77 -17.33
C VAL A 488 -24.58 -9.14 -18.71
N THR A 489 -25.31 -8.04 -18.87
CA THR A 489 -25.40 -7.28 -20.12
C THR A 489 -24.67 -5.96 -19.97
N ASN A 490 -23.81 -5.58 -20.92
CA ASN A 490 -23.34 -4.20 -21.03
C ASN A 490 -24.44 -3.35 -21.70
N THR A 491 -25.07 -2.46 -20.96
CA THR A 491 -26.19 -1.62 -21.41
C THR A 491 -25.77 -0.21 -21.80
N GLY A 492 -24.49 0.14 -21.65
CA GLY A 492 -23.99 1.48 -21.97
C GLY A 492 -23.43 1.59 -23.38
N LYS A 493 -22.45 2.47 -23.56
CA LYS A 493 -21.96 2.93 -24.87
C LYS A 493 -20.51 2.58 -25.18
N VAL A 494 -19.76 2.12 -24.18
CA VAL A 494 -18.36 1.75 -24.32
C VAL A 494 -18.14 0.34 -23.78
N SER A 495 -17.10 -0.32 -24.25
CA SER A 495 -16.72 -1.64 -23.75
C SER A 495 -16.24 -1.55 -22.30
N GLY A 496 -16.46 -2.62 -21.54
CA GLY A 496 -16.02 -2.69 -20.15
C GLY A 496 -16.27 -4.04 -19.52
N ALA A 497 -15.71 -4.26 -18.33
CA ALA A 497 -15.90 -5.48 -17.54
C ALA A 497 -16.64 -5.19 -16.22
N GLN A 498 -17.41 -6.16 -15.74
CA GLN A 498 -18.17 -6.07 -14.49
C GLN A 498 -17.83 -7.22 -13.56
N VAL A 499 -17.81 -6.93 -12.25
CA VAL A 499 -17.69 -7.93 -11.18
C VAL A 499 -19.07 -8.22 -10.62
N ALA A 500 -19.48 -9.48 -10.70
CA ALA A 500 -20.66 -10.02 -10.04
C ALA A 500 -20.27 -10.60 -8.69
N GLN A 501 -20.91 -10.14 -7.63
CA GLN A 501 -20.65 -10.52 -6.24
C GLN A 501 -21.84 -11.33 -5.73
N LEU A 502 -21.60 -12.57 -5.30
CA LEU A 502 -22.62 -13.47 -4.75
C LEU A 502 -22.61 -13.39 -3.23
N TYR A 503 -23.72 -12.91 -2.68
CA TYR A 503 -23.99 -12.86 -1.26
C TYR A 503 -25.04 -13.90 -0.88
N VAL A 504 -24.90 -14.50 0.31
CA VAL A 504 -25.92 -15.36 0.92
C VAL A 504 -26.44 -14.69 2.18
N ALA A 505 -27.77 -14.67 2.34
CA ALA A 505 -28.45 -14.04 3.48
C ALA A 505 -29.49 -15.00 4.09
N PRO A 506 -29.38 -15.37 5.38
CA PRO A 506 -30.41 -16.16 6.05
C PRO A 506 -31.74 -15.38 6.11
N GLN A 507 -32.86 -16.02 5.79
CA GLN A 507 -34.20 -15.42 5.85
C GLN A 507 -34.98 -15.85 7.10
N GLN A 508 -34.55 -16.94 7.73
CA GLN A 508 -35.09 -17.41 8.99
C GLN A 508 -34.57 -16.58 10.17
N ALA A 509 -35.32 -16.59 11.27
CA ALA A 509 -34.81 -16.12 12.55
C ALA A 509 -33.60 -16.96 12.94
N ALA A 510 -32.43 -16.33 13.03
CA ALA A 510 -31.19 -17.03 13.32
C ALA A 510 -31.12 -17.38 14.82
N LYS A 511 -30.67 -18.60 15.15
CA LYS A 511 -30.40 -18.98 16.55
C LYS A 511 -29.21 -18.25 17.15
N VAL A 512 -28.28 -17.84 16.30
CA VAL A 512 -27.13 -17.00 16.61
C VAL A 512 -27.18 -15.79 15.69
N ASN A 513 -26.87 -14.60 16.20
CA ASN A 513 -26.85 -13.42 15.34
C ASN A 513 -25.81 -13.59 14.22
N ARG A 514 -26.17 -13.19 13.00
CA ARG A 514 -25.33 -13.28 11.81
C ARG A 514 -25.27 -11.94 11.10
N PRO A 515 -24.22 -11.68 10.29
CA PRO A 515 -24.25 -10.59 9.34
C PRO A 515 -25.49 -10.69 8.44
N ARG A 516 -26.05 -9.53 8.06
CA ARG A 516 -27.27 -9.49 7.21
C ARG A 516 -27.10 -10.30 5.92
N LYS A 517 -25.90 -10.28 5.37
CA LYS A 517 -25.46 -11.08 4.23
C LYS A 517 -23.96 -11.26 4.24
N GLU A 518 -23.48 -12.30 3.56
CA GLU A 518 -22.05 -12.61 3.48
C GLU A 518 -21.66 -12.93 2.03
N LEU A 519 -20.59 -12.32 1.53
CA LEU A 519 -19.97 -12.67 0.24
C LEU A 519 -19.49 -14.13 0.31
N LYS A 520 -19.99 -14.98 -0.60
CA LYS A 520 -19.58 -16.39 -0.71
C LYS A 520 -18.87 -16.72 -2.02
N GLY A 521 -18.91 -15.82 -3.00
CA GLY A 521 -18.16 -15.95 -4.25
C GLY A 521 -18.28 -14.70 -5.12
N PHE A 522 -17.45 -14.61 -6.14
CA PHE A 522 -17.52 -13.54 -7.14
C PHE A 522 -16.99 -14.05 -8.48
N ALA A 523 -17.41 -13.40 -9.57
CA ALA A 523 -16.88 -13.63 -10.91
C ALA A 523 -16.78 -12.30 -11.65
N LYS A 524 -15.75 -12.15 -12.49
CA LYS A 524 -15.58 -10.98 -13.35
C LYS A 524 -15.84 -11.39 -14.79
N THR A 525 -16.61 -10.60 -15.53
CA THR A 525 -16.76 -10.81 -16.97
C THR A 525 -15.41 -10.55 -17.66
N ARG A 526 -15.22 -11.13 -18.86
CA ARG A 526 -14.31 -10.49 -19.82
C ARG A 526 -14.87 -9.12 -20.20
N GLU A 527 -14.09 -8.33 -20.93
CA GLU A 527 -14.62 -7.10 -21.51
C GLU A 527 -15.81 -7.41 -22.43
N LEU A 528 -16.90 -6.68 -22.23
CA LEU A 528 -18.15 -6.79 -22.97
C LEU A 528 -18.32 -5.56 -23.84
N GLU A 529 -18.51 -5.76 -25.13
CA GLU A 529 -18.93 -4.73 -26.07
C GLU A 529 -20.33 -4.19 -25.71
N PRO A 530 -20.68 -2.94 -26.09
CA PRO A 530 -22.02 -2.40 -25.90
C PRO A 530 -23.12 -3.34 -26.44
N GLY A 531 -24.15 -3.57 -25.64
CA GLY A 531 -25.30 -4.43 -25.97
C GLY A 531 -25.01 -5.94 -25.91
N HIS A 532 -23.79 -6.37 -25.58
CA HIS A 532 -23.45 -7.78 -25.48
C HIS A 532 -23.62 -8.34 -24.08
N ASP A 533 -23.83 -9.65 -24.03
CA ASP A 533 -24.08 -10.42 -22.82
C ASP A 533 -22.94 -11.39 -22.52
N ALA A 534 -22.70 -11.64 -21.23
CA ALA A 534 -22.00 -12.83 -20.75
C ALA A 534 -22.89 -13.63 -19.80
N GLU A 535 -22.86 -14.95 -19.95
CA GLU A 535 -23.35 -15.87 -18.93
C GLU A 535 -22.24 -16.18 -17.93
N LEU A 536 -22.53 -16.01 -16.64
CA LEU A 536 -21.63 -16.33 -15.54
C LEU A 536 -22.24 -17.40 -14.65
N ALA A 537 -21.35 -18.18 -14.01
CA ALA A 537 -21.70 -19.13 -12.98
C ALA A 537 -20.77 -18.93 -11.78
N ILE A 538 -21.35 -18.85 -10.59
CA ILE A 538 -20.61 -18.84 -9.32
C ILE A 538 -21.02 -20.10 -8.56
N ASP A 539 -20.06 -21.01 -8.39
CA ASP A 539 -20.23 -22.28 -7.70
C ASP A 539 -19.54 -22.21 -6.32
N VAL A 540 -20.27 -22.54 -5.26
CA VAL A 540 -19.80 -22.56 -3.88
C VAL A 540 -20.14 -23.91 -3.28
N GLU A 541 -19.21 -24.58 -2.59
CA GLU A 541 -19.56 -25.81 -1.88
C GLU A 541 -20.67 -25.54 -0.86
N ALA A 542 -21.67 -26.43 -0.79
CA ALA A 542 -22.87 -26.23 -0.01
C ALA A 542 -22.57 -25.94 1.48
N LYS A 543 -21.52 -26.58 2.01
CA LYS A 543 -21.06 -26.35 3.39
C LYS A 543 -20.54 -24.93 3.59
N TYR A 544 -19.85 -24.31 2.63
CA TYR A 544 -19.35 -22.93 2.76
C TYR A 544 -20.43 -21.86 2.50
N ALA A 545 -21.47 -22.22 1.75
CA ALA A 545 -22.53 -21.28 1.36
C ALA A 545 -23.35 -20.75 2.55
N ALA A 546 -23.64 -21.59 3.55
CA ALA A 546 -24.56 -21.25 4.64
C ALA A 546 -24.00 -21.46 6.06
N SER A 547 -22.79 -22.02 6.21
CA SER A 547 -22.23 -22.30 7.53
C SER A 547 -21.94 -21.05 8.36
N TYR A 548 -22.09 -21.20 9.68
CA TYR A 548 -21.46 -20.39 10.72
C TYR A 548 -20.73 -21.32 11.71
N TRP A 549 -19.82 -20.78 12.53
CA TRP A 549 -19.15 -21.56 13.56
C TRP A 549 -20.03 -21.64 14.82
N ASP A 550 -20.42 -22.85 15.21
CA ASP A 550 -21.16 -23.14 16.44
C ASP A 550 -20.15 -23.35 17.58
N GLU A 551 -19.95 -22.29 18.38
CA GLU A 551 -18.99 -22.28 19.50
C GLU A 551 -19.35 -23.25 20.62
N GLU A 552 -20.62 -23.61 20.81
CA GLU A 552 -21.01 -24.59 21.84
C GLU A 552 -20.49 -26.00 21.48
N ARG A 553 -20.37 -26.28 20.19
CA ARG A 553 -20.01 -27.61 19.68
C ARG A 553 -18.60 -27.70 19.12
N ASP A 554 -17.90 -26.58 18.94
CA ASP A 554 -16.63 -26.51 18.22
C ASP A 554 -16.74 -27.11 16.79
N GLN A 555 -17.85 -26.82 16.10
CA GLN A 555 -18.10 -27.30 14.74
C GLN A 555 -18.73 -26.21 13.87
N TRP A 556 -18.53 -26.30 12.56
CA TRP A 556 -19.34 -25.54 11.62
C TRP A 556 -20.76 -26.09 11.56
N CYS A 557 -21.76 -25.21 11.51
CA CYS A 557 -23.17 -25.56 11.42
C CYS A 557 -23.79 -24.96 10.16
N VAL A 558 -24.37 -25.81 9.31
CA VAL A 558 -25.31 -25.39 8.26
C VAL A 558 -26.71 -25.53 8.84
N GLU A 559 -27.36 -24.41 9.13
CA GLU A 559 -28.69 -24.41 9.76
C GLU A 559 -29.81 -24.64 8.74
N LYS A 560 -30.86 -25.33 9.16
CA LYS A 560 -32.06 -25.50 8.32
C LYS A 560 -32.76 -24.16 8.11
N GLY A 561 -33.33 -23.96 6.93
CA GLY A 561 -34.13 -22.77 6.62
C GLY A 561 -33.87 -22.26 5.21
N GLU A 562 -34.52 -21.14 4.90
CA GLU A 562 -34.41 -20.48 3.61
C GLU A 562 -33.29 -19.43 3.61
N TYR A 563 -32.51 -19.42 2.53
CA TYR A 563 -31.43 -18.47 2.33
C TYR A 563 -31.63 -17.75 1.00
N ALA A 564 -31.57 -16.43 1.02
CA ALA A 564 -31.52 -15.64 -0.20
C ALA A 564 -30.13 -15.70 -0.81
N VAL A 565 -30.08 -15.76 -2.14
CA VAL A 565 -28.89 -15.65 -2.98
C VAL A 565 -29.01 -14.36 -3.76
N ILE A 566 -28.12 -13.42 -3.46
CA ILE A 566 -28.12 -12.08 -4.03
C ILE A 566 -26.88 -11.95 -4.90
N VAL A 567 -27.06 -11.71 -6.19
CA VAL A 567 -25.97 -11.35 -7.09
C VAL A 567 -26.07 -9.86 -7.37
N ALA A 568 -25.04 -9.10 -7.00
CA ALA A 568 -24.99 -7.64 -7.15
C ALA A 568 -23.61 -7.16 -7.58
N ASP A 569 -23.48 -5.88 -7.94
CA ASP A 569 -22.18 -5.27 -8.29
C ASP A 569 -21.44 -4.59 -7.12
N SER A 570 -22.05 -4.57 -5.93
CA SER A 570 -21.55 -4.02 -4.67
C SER A 570 -22.31 -4.63 -3.47
N SER A 571 -21.80 -4.45 -2.24
CA SER A 571 -22.54 -4.82 -1.02
C SER A 571 -23.74 -3.91 -0.75
N ALA A 572 -23.75 -2.69 -1.30
CA ALA A 572 -24.94 -1.83 -1.29
C ALA A 572 -25.94 -2.31 -2.35
N VAL A 573 -26.80 -3.24 -1.94
CA VAL A 573 -27.78 -3.88 -2.81
C VAL A 573 -29.00 -2.98 -3.00
N THR A 574 -29.41 -2.83 -4.25
CA THR A 574 -30.63 -2.15 -4.71
C THR A 574 -31.32 -3.02 -5.76
N GLU A 575 -32.57 -2.70 -6.12
CA GLU A 575 -33.28 -3.43 -7.17
C GLU A 575 -32.62 -3.28 -8.56
N ASP A 576 -31.99 -2.14 -8.83
CA ASP A 576 -31.39 -1.84 -10.15
C ASP A 576 -30.06 -2.55 -10.38
N ASN A 577 -29.30 -2.83 -9.31
CA ASN A 577 -27.96 -3.40 -9.40
C ASN A 577 -27.87 -4.87 -8.95
N SER A 578 -29.00 -5.55 -8.76
CA SER A 578 -29.00 -6.92 -8.27
C SER A 578 -30.08 -7.81 -8.87
N VAL A 579 -29.87 -9.12 -8.72
CA VAL A 579 -30.88 -10.17 -8.91
C VAL A 579 -30.88 -11.08 -7.71
N VAL A 580 -32.08 -11.50 -7.28
CA VAL A 580 -32.28 -12.27 -6.04
C VAL A 580 -33.01 -13.58 -6.36
N GLY A 581 -32.49 -14.67 -5.79
CA GLY A 581 -33.14 -15.98 -5.73
C GLY A 581 -33.03 -16.55 -4.32
N SER A 582 -33.38 -17.81 -4.13
CA SER A 582 -33.22 -18.49 -2.84
C SER A 582 -32.89 -19.97 -3.00
N PHE A 583 -32.45 -20.57 -1.90
CA PHE A 583 -32.40 -22.02 -1.73
C PHE A 583 -32.83 -22.39 -0.31
N VAL A 584 -33.19 -23.65 -0.11
CA VAL A 584 -33.61 -24.19 1.18
C VAL A 584 -32.59 -25.22 1.65
N VAL A 585 -32.19 -25.11 2.90
CA VAL A 585 -31.52 -26.17 3.64
C VAL A 585 -32.59 -26.92 4.43
N GLU A 586 -32.85 -28.17 4.06
CA GLU A 586 -33.90 -29.00 4.68
C GLU A 586 -33.56 -29.41 6.11
N GLU A 587 -32.29 -29.75 6.37
CA GLU A 587 -31.83 -30.30 7.64
C GLU A 587 -30.58 -29.58 8.16
N THR A 588 -30.52 -29.40 9.47
CA THR A 588 -29.34 -28.83 10.13
C THR A 588 -28.26 -29.89 10.25
N ASN A 589 -27.03 -29.58 9.83
CA ASN A 589 -25.90 -30.49 9.95
C ASN A 589 -24.64 -29.78 10.44
N TRP A 590 -23.78 -30.53 11.11
CA TRP A 590 -22.51 -30.07 11.65
C TRP A 590 -21.33 -30.75 10.96
N TRP A 591 -20.21 -30.03 10.86
CA TRP A 591 -18.98 -30.55 10.25
C TRP A 591 -17.72 -29.89 10.82
N SER A 592 -16.59 -30.57 10.67
CA SER A 592 -15.27 -30.11 11.13
C SER A 592 -14.21 -30.45 10.08
N GLY A 593 -13.11 -29.70 10.06
CA GLY A 593 -12.00 -29.94 9.12
C GLY A 593 -12.12 -29.15 7.81
N LEU A 594 -11.61 -29.74 6.72
CA LEU A 594 -11.61 -29.17 5.36
C LEU A 594 -12.55 -29.92 4.41
#